data_AF-A0A932VRQ3-F1
#
_entry.id   AF-A0A932VRQ3-F1
#
_cell.length_a   1.000
_cell.length_b   1.000
_cell.length_c   1.000
_cell.angle_alpha   90.00
_cell.angle_beta   90.00
_cell.angle_gamma   90.00
#
_symmetry.space_group_name_H-M   'P 1'
#
loop_
_entity.id
_entity.type
_entity.pdbx_description
1 polymer ?
#
loop_
_entity_poly.entity_id
_entity_poly.type
_entity_poly.pdbx_seq_one_letter_code
_entity_poly.pdbx_strand_id
1 'polypeptide(L)'
;MRASVYTNKEALLDKALAALGIDRGMKTDPVVAHSILKEMRLDDLRTKFPPMKKFLVEVTSEPQALGSLFENIQQAIIHKHPAIIEFVEVALNKDWLEKSEHVHRAVHVTFILEHITAAMCNNHGFFAEVHDHIRAKERLCGIDAQHLVRTFLRAMQISHSLFESLKSFSVDPAVAYMRLGSQEDKVISKAALGDLYLRAKINYLEYKILCPAARKGLAHVLELLQLNIYEAGISEFENGYKTKSISAFELNEDISVRHPRAGFQEKQVLPVHAKSNFYDSIATNGNLFATFHLTQQWTSLYTSWNMAFVLSEIDNLDIVFPKLLIPTLIDAESDNFIGIRYISLWLTINTFVFRKVDATPCVLGPENKKETAQAWAKINKKYAFELAQRETHENSRRLMAHYHKMFSRPIRNFLRLLKHFLS
;
A
#
# COMPACT_ATOMS: atom_id res chain seq x y z
N MET A 1 -10.06 19.38 -27.03
CA MET A 1 -8.83 19.13 -26.26
C MET A 1 -8.06 20.43 -26.21
N ARG A 2 -8.02 21.12 -25.06
CA ARG A 2 -7.08 22.22 -24.86
C ARG A 2 -5.72 21.59 -24.56
N ALA A 3 -4.67 22.02 -25.27
CA ALA A 3 -3.30 21.60 -24.99
C ALA A 3 -2.96 21.93 -23.53
N SER A 4 -2.27 21.00 -22.84
CA SER A 4 -1.87 21.12 -21.43
C SER A 4 -1.12 22.44 -21.22
N VAL A 5 -1.57 23.27 -20.29
CA VAL A 5 -1.06 24.64 -20.07
C VAL A 5 0.24 24.64 -19.24
N TYR A 6 0.69 23.48 -18.78
CA TYR A 6 1.92 23.35 -17.98
C TYR A 6 2.98 22.51 -18.67
N THR A 7 3.80 23.15 -19.52
CA THR A 7 5.02 22.54 -20.07
C THR A 7 6.06 22.23 -18.98
N ASN A 8 5.90 22.76 -17.76
CA ASN A 8 6.77 22.49 -16.62
C ASN A 8 6.01 21.72 -15.50
N LYS A 9 6.20 20.40 -15.47
CA LYS A 9 5.61 19.49 -14.45
C LYS A 9 6.09 19.80 -13.03
N GLU A 10 7.31 20.28 -12.86
CA GLU A 10 7.85 20.63 -11.55
C GLU A 10 7.10 21.84 -10.97
N ALA A 11 6.94 22.89 -11.77
CA ALA A 11 6.19 24.08 -11.37
C ALA A 11 4.72 23.76 -11.04
N LEU A 12 4.11 22.78 -11.73
CA LEU A 12 2.77 22.31 -11.41
C LEU A 12 2.71 21.66 -10.02
N LEU A 13 3.66 20.77 -9.71
CA LEU A 13 3.71 20.09 -8.41
C LEU A 13 4.07 21.06 -7.29
N ASP A 14 4.94 22.04 -7.53
CA ASP A 14 5.23 23.10 -6.55
C ASP A 14 3.99 23.92 -6.19
N LYS A 15 3.17 24.26 -7.19
CA LYS A 15 1.87 24.93 -6.94
C LYS A 15 0.93 24.05 -6.13
N ALA A 16 0.90 22.74 -6.39
CA ALA A 16 0.08 21.80 -5.64
C ALA A 16 0.52 21.68 -4.18
N LEU A 17 1.83 21.58 -3.92
CA LEU A 17 2.39 21.59 -2.56
C LEU A 17 2.02 22.88 -1.83
N ALA A 18 2.18 24.04 -2.48
CA ALA A 18 1.83 25.33 -1.91
C ALA A 18 0.32 25.45 -1.59
N ALA A 19 -0.56 24.95 -2.47
CA ALA A 19 -2.01 24.93 -2.26
C ALA A 19 -2.40 24.06 -1.06
N LEU A 20 -1.71 22.94 -0.87
CA LEU A 20 -1.82 22.05 0.29
C LEU A 20 -1.15 22.63 1.56
N GLY A 21 -0.48 23.78 1.46
CA GLY A 21 0.20 24.43 2.58
C GLY A 21 1.49 23.74 2.99
N ILE A 22 2.13 23.01 2.07
CA ILE A 22 3.40 22.32 2.28
C ILE A 22 4.53 23.24 1.78
N ASP A 23 5.46 23.53 2.69
CA ASP A 23 6.66 24.31 2.40
C ASP A 23 7.87 23.38 2.20
N ARG A 24 8.74 23.67 1.23
CA ARG A 24 9.93 22.83 0.95
C ARG A 24 10.94 22.82 2.11
N GLY A 25 10.98 23.87 2.92
CA GLY A 25 11.79 23.99 4.12
C GLY A 25 11.12 23.43 5.38
N MET A 26 9.94 22.81 5.26
CA MET A 26 9.24 22.18 6.38
C MET A 26 10.15 21.14 7.06
N LYS A 27 10.04 21.06 8.38
CA LYS A 27 10.69 20.04 9.20
C LYS A 27 9.63 19.21 9.92
N THR A 28 10.02 18.01 10.35
CA THR A 28 9.18 17.24 11.27
C THR A 28 9.05 17.98 12.60
N ASP A 29 7.90 17.82 13.23
CA ASP A 29 7.66 18.17 14.63
C ASP A 29 7.85 16.91 15.49
N PRO A 30 8.81 16.90 16.44
CA PRO A 30 9.07 15.76 17.32
C PRO A 30 7.86 15.31 18.15
N VAL A 31 6.99 16.24 18.57
CA VAL A 31 5.78 15.94 19.34
C VAL A 31 4.77 15.21 18.47
N VAL A 32 4.57 15.70 17.24
CA VAL A 32 3.69 15.05 16.26
C VAL A 32 4.24 13.67 15.89
N ALA A 33 5.55 13.56 15.67
CA ALA A 33 6.21 12.29 15.35
C ALA A 33 6.06 11.25 16.48
N HIS A 34 6.24 11.67 17.74
CA HIS A 34 6.03 10.80 18.89
C HIS A 34 4.57 10.33 18.98
N SER A 35 3.60 11.23 18.76
CA SER A 35 2.18 10.86 18.71
C SER A 35 1.88 9.84 17.61
N ILE A 36 2.47 10.01 16.43
CA ILE A 36 2.31 9.06 15.32
C ILE A 36 2.87 7.68 15.70
N LEU A 37 4.09 7.62 16.24
CA LEU A 37 4.69 6.35 16.66
C LEU A 37 3.86 5.64 17.75
N LYS A 38 3.27 6.39 18.67
CA LYS A 38 2.36 5.84 19.70
C LYS A 38 1.06 5.28 19.11
N GLU A 39 0.49 5.94 18.11
CA GLU A 39 -0.68 5.43 17.37
C GLU A 39 -0.34 4.19 16.54
N MET A 40 0.86 4.15 15.94
CA MET A 40 1.38 2.96 15.26
C MET A 40 1.79 1.84 16.25
N ARG A 41 1.80 2.12 17.56
CA ARG A 41 2.31 1.25 18.63
C ARG A 41 3.78 0.86 18.48
N LEU A 42 4.59 1.78 17.95
CA LEU A 42 6.02 1.60 17.73
C LEU A 42 6.88 2.47 18.66
N ASP A 43 6.26 3.24 19.56
CA ASP A 43 6.92 4.12 20.53
C ASP A 43 7.81 3.37 21.53
N ASP A 44 7.53 2.10 21.79
CA ASP A 44 8.33 1.22 22.65
C ASP A 44 9.00 0.05 21.89
N LEU A 45 9.08 0.14 20.56
CA LEU A 45 9.78 -0.86 19.75
C LEU A 45 11.25 -0.94 20.14
N ARG A 46 11.71 -2.15 20.48
CA ARG A 46 13.13 -2.43 20.74
C ARG A 46 13.75 -3.09 19.51
N THR A 47 14.70 -2.41 18.89
CA THR A 47 15.41 -2.93 17.72
C THR A 47 16.92 -3.05 17.95
N LYS A 48 17.52 -4.11 17.39
CA LYS A 48 18.98 -4.28 17.31
C LYS A 48 19.56 -3.61 16.08
N PHE A 49 18.74 -3.16 15.13
CA PHE A 49 19.20 -2.56 13.87
C PHE A 49 19.62 -1.09 14.10
N PRO A 50 20.93 -0.78 14.08
CA PRO A 50 21.42 0.53 14.53
C PRO A 50 20.83 1.74 13.80
N PRO A 51 20.67 1.73 12.45
CA PRO A 51 20.05 2.85 11.73
C PRO A 51 18.64 3.19 12.25
N MET A 52 17.82 2.16 12.50
CA MET A 52 16.46 2.36 12.98
C MET A 52 16.39 2.71 14.47
N LYS A 53 17.30 2.16 15.28
CA LYS A 53 17.45 2.59 16.67
C LYS A 53 17.76 4.09 16.76
N LYS A 54 18.68 4.58 15.91
CA LYS A 54 19.04 6.00 15.82
C LYS A 54 17.85 6.84 15.35
N PHE A 55 17.22 6.45 14.24
CA PHE A 55 16.06 7.16 13.68
C PHE A 55 14.91 7.34 14.68
N LEU A 56 14.51 6.28 15.40
CA LEU A 56 13.38 6.35 16.35
C LEU A 56 13.64 7.34 17.50
N VAL A 57 14.90 7.49 17.92
CA VAL A 57 15.30 8.48 18.93
C VAL A 57 15.29 9.88 18.33
N GLU A 58 15.94 10.08 17.18
CA GLU A 58 16.09 11.40 16.56
C GLU A 58 14.75 12.00 16.13
N VAL A 59 13.88 11.21 15.49
CA VAL A 59 12.59 11.69 14.99
C VAL A 59 11.65 12.17 16.11
N THR A 60 11.87 11.70 17.35
CA THR A 60 11.08 12.10 18.53
C THR A 60 11.79 13.13 19.42
N SER A 61 13.03 13.50 19.12
CA SER A 61 13.81 14.45 19.94
C SER A 61 14.21 15.73 19.20
N GLU A 62 14.33 15.69 17.87
CA GLU A 62 14.77 16.86 17.09
C GLU A 62 14.06 16.99 15.73
N PRO A 63 13.80 18.23 15.25
CA PRO A 63 13.20 18.45 13.94
C PRO A 63 14.08 17.97 12.77
N GLN A 64 13.54 17.11 11.91
CA GLN A 64 14.22 16.57 10.73
C GLN A 64 13.75 17.28 9.47
N ALA A 65 14.66 17.55 8.52
CA ALA A 65 14.31 18.22 7.27
C ALA A 65 13.47 17.31 6.34
N LEU A 66 12.40 17.86 5.76
CA LEU A 66 11.51 17.12 4.85
C LEU A 66 11.75 17.40 3.36
N GLY A 67 12.68 18.32 3.02
CA GLY A 67 12.95 18.71 1.64
C GLY A 67 13.26 17.53 0.72
N SER A 68 14.10 16.60 1.16
CA SER A 68 14.45 15.39 0.38
C SER A 68 13.26 14.45 0.19
N LEU A 69 12.33 14.36 1.16
CA LEU A 69 11.09 13.59 1.01
C LEU A 69 10.26 14.16 -0.14
N PHE A 70 10.05 15.48 -0.17
CA PHE A 70 9.25 16.13 -1.21
C PHE A 70 9.89 16.00 -2.59
N GLU A 71 11.20 16.21 -2.68
CA GLU A 71 11.95 16.06 -3.93
C GLU A 71 11.83 14.64 -4.49
N ASN A 72 12.02 13.62 -3.64
CA ASN A 72 11.90 12.22 -4.07
C ASN A 72 10.49 11.89 -4.58
N ILE A 73 9.45 12.33 -3.86
CA ILE A 73 8.05 12.12 -4.28
C ILE A 73 7.77 12.82 -5.61
N GLN A 74 8.21 14.07 -5.75
CA GLN A 74 8.03 14.86 -6.97
C GLN A 74 8.70 14.20 -8.17
N GLN A 75 9.97 13.79 -8.03
CA GLN A 75 10.70 13.12 -9.10
C GLN A 75 10.04 11.79 -9.49
N ALA A 76 9.56 11.02 -8.51
CA ALA A 76 8.81 9.81 -8.78
C ALA A 76 7.54 10.08 -9.60
N ILE A 77 6.73 11.07 -9.20
CA ILE A 77 5.49 11.41 -9.90
C ILE A 77 5.77 11.84 -11.34
N ILE A 78 6.78 12.68 -11.56
CA ILE A 78 7.16 13.20 -12.88
C ILE A 78 7.56 12.08 -13.85
N HIS A 79 8.36 11.13 -13.35
CA HIS A 79 8.96 10.09 -14.18
C HIS A 79 8.08 8.86 -14.33
N LYS A 80 7.26 8.52 -13.32
CA LYS A 80 6.56 7.23 -13.25
C LYS A 80 5.05 7.32 -13.27
N HIS A 81 4.43 8.46 -12.92
CA HIS A 81 2.99 8.53 -12.65
C HIS A 81 2.27 9.66 -13.41
N PRO A 82 2.11 9.54 -14.74
CA PRO A 82 1.51 10.59 -15.55
C PRO A 82 0.03 10.85 -15.22
N ALA A 83 -0.71 9.84 -14.76
CA ALA A 83 -2.10 10.01 -14.31
C ALA A 83 -2.23 10.93 -13.09
N ILE A 84 -1.24 10.92 -12.19
CA ILE A 84 -1.21 11.80 -11.02
C ILE A 84 -0.96 13.25 -11.47
N ILE A 85 -0.06 13.48 -12.44
CA ILE A 85 0.18 14.81 -13.02
C ILE A 85 -1.11 15.39 -13.63
N GLU A 86 -1.81 14.60 -14.47
CA GLU A 86 -3.08 15.04 -15.06
C GLU A 86 -4.12 15.37 -13.98
N PHE A 87 -4.17 14.58 -12.91
CA PHE A 87 -5.10 14.84 -11.81
C PHE A 87 -4.74 16.11 -11.04
N VAL A 88 -3.46 16.34 -10.74
CA VAL A 88 -3.00 17.55 -10.04
C VAL A 88 -3.38 18.81 -10.84
N GLU A 89 -3.23 18.80 -12.17
CA GLU A 89 -3.67 19.91 -13.02
C GLU A 89 -5.18 20.18 -12.87
N VAL A 90 -6.00 19.12 -12.87
CA VAL A 90 -7.45 19.26 -12.65
C VAL A 90 -7.76 19.79 -11.25
N ALA A 91 -7.11 19.25 -10.22
CA ALA A 91 -7.34 19.63 -8.83
C ALA A 91 -6.99 21.09 -8.57
N LEU A 92 -5.89 21.59 -9.15
CA LEU A 92 -5.50 23.00 -9.07
C LEU A 92 -6.50 23.90 -9.81
N ASN A 93 -6.93 23.51 -11.02
CA ASN A 93 -7.91 24.31 -11.79
C ASN A 93 -9.31 24.36 -11.15
N LYS A 94 -9.57 23.46 -10.21
CA LYS A 94 -10.84 23.32 -9.50
C LYS A 94 -10.77 23.78 -8.04
N ASP A 95 -9.62 24.30 -7.60
CA ASP A 95 -9.35 24.69 -6.22
C ASP A 95 -9.68 23.58 -5.21
N TRP A 96 -9.38 22.33 -5.55
CA TRP A 96 -9.66 21.17 -4.69
C TRP A 96 -8.58 20.90 -3.65
N LEU A 97 -7.42 21.54 -3.77
CA LEU A 97 -6.29 21.38 -2.87
C LEU A 97 -6.34 22.48 -1.82
N GLU A 98 -6.52 22.07 -0.57
CA GLU A 98 -6.68 22.99 0.55
C GLU A 98 -5.71 22.68 1.68
N LYS A 99 -5.33 23.73 2.40
CA LYS A 99 -4.48 23.61 3.59
C LYS A 99 -5.26 22.96 4.72
N SER A 100 -4.66 21.99 5.39
CA SER A 100 -5.26 21.34 6.55
C SER A 100 -4.18 20.80 7.48
N GLU A 101 -4.42 20.86 8.79
CA GLU A 101 -3.56 20.22 9.79
C GLU A 101 -3.44 18.70 9.54
N HIS A 102 -4.48 18.08 8.96
CA HIS A 102 -4.44 16.67 8.58
C HIS A 102 -3.48 16.40 7.41
N VAL A 103 -3.32 17.35 6.48
CA VAL A 103 -2.32 17.28 5.42
C VAL A 103 -0.91 17.38 6.01
N HIS A 104 -0.69 18.31 6.94
CA HIS A 104 0.59 18.43 7.64
C HIS A 104 0.92 17.17 8.43
N ARG A 105 -0.06 16.60 9.14
CA ARG A 105 0.10 15.30 9.82
C ARG A 105 0.41 14.18 8.83
N ALA A 106 -0.28 14.11 7.68
CA ALA A 106 -0.03 13.11 6.65
C ALA A 106 1.42 13.17 6.11
N VAL A 107 2.02 14.36 6.01
CA VAL A 107 3.44 14.51 5.66
C VAL A 107 4.34 13.85 6.69
N HIS A 108 4.10 14.06 7.99
CA HIS A 108 4.86 13.42 9.06
C HIS A 108 4.69 11.90 9.05
N VAL A 109 3.46 11.42 8.84
CA VAL A 109 3.19 9.98 8.70
C VAL A 109 3.94 9.41 7.50
N THR A 110 3.95 10.12 6.36
CA THR A 110 4.69 9.69 5.15
C THR A 110 6.19 9.56 5.45
N PHE A 111 6.78 10.52 6.17
CA PHE A 111 8.18 10.48 6.57
C PHE A 111 8.50 9.27 7.46
N ILE A 112 7.71 9.05 8.52
CA ILE A 112 7.91 7.93 9.45
C ILE A 112 7.70 6.58 8.75
N LEU A 113 6.63 6.48 7.97
CA LEU A 113 6.27 5.26 7.24
C LEU A 113 7.32 4.90 6.18
N GLU A 114 7.90 5.88 5.49
CA GLU A 114 9.01 5.67 4.56
C GLU A 114 10.21 5.02 5.26
N HIS A 115 10.66 5.59 6.37
CA HIS A 115 11.85 5.09 7.07
C HIS A 115 11.64 3.65 7.57
N ILE A 116 10.49 3.38 8.18
CA ILE A 116 10.18 2.04 8.69
C ILE A 116 10.03 1.05 7.53
N THR A 117 9.28 1.40 6.48
CA THR A 117 9.04 0.51 5.34
C THR A 117 10.33 0.20 4.60
N ALA A 118 11.13 1.22 4.28
CA ALA A 118 12.41 1.05 3.58
C ALA A 118 13.36 0.15 4.40
N ALA A 119 13.45 0.36 5.71
CA ALA A 119 14.26 -0.47 6.58
C ALA A 119 13.76 -1.92 6.65
N MET A 120 12.44 -2.15 6.71
CA MET A 120 11.87 -3.51 6.67
C MET A 120 12.15 -4.21 5.33
N CYS A 121 12.17 -3.48 4.22
CA CYS A 121 12.47 -4.04 2.89
C CYS A 121 13.94 -4.41 2.71
N ASN A 122 14.86 -3.80 3.47
CA ASN A 122 16.31 -3.96 3.32
C ASN A 122 16.98 -4.65 4.52
N ASN A 123 16.23 -5.02 5.57
CA ASN A 123 16.80 -5.72 6.72
C ASN A 123 15.81 -6.73 7.33
N HIS A 124 16.09 -8.02 7.15
CA HIS A 124 15.21 -9.10 7.64
C HIS A 124 15.11 -9.17 9.16
N GLY A 125 16.18 -8.82 9.87
CA GLY A 125 16.18 -8.78 11.33
C GLY A 125 15.21 -7.72 11.84
N PHE A 126 15.30 -6.50 11.29
CA PHE A 126 14.39 -5.41 11.60
C PHE A 126 12.95 -5.72 11.19
N PHE A 127 12.73 -6.32 10.02
CA PHE A 127 11.41 -6.78 9.62
C PHE A 127 10.82 -7.76 10.65
N ALA A 128 11.58 -8.77 11.09
CA ALA A 128 11.11 -9.69 12.11
C ALA A 128 10.80 -8.98 13.44
N GLU A 129 11.64 -8.05 13.88
CA GLU A 129 11.42 -7.27 15.11
C GLU A 129 10.12 -6.44 15.05
N VAL A 130 9.87 -5.71 13.96
CA VAL A 130 8.64 -4.91 13.78
C VAL A 130 7.41 -5.83 13.72
N HIS A 131 7.50 -6.92 12.96
CA HIS A 131 6.41 -7.88 12.83
C HIS A 131 6.01 -8.47 14.19
N ASP A 132 6.98 -9.00 14.93
CA ASP A 132 6.74 -9.63 16.23
C ASP A 132 6.21 -8.62 17.26
N HIS A 133 6.70 -7.38 17.21
CA HIS A 133 6.22 -6.29 18.06
C HIS A 133 4.75 -5.95 17.81
N ILE A 134 4.38 -5.69 16.55
CA ILE A 134 2.98 -5.40 16.19
C ILE A 134 2.06 -6.57 16.58
N ARG A 135 2.49 -7.82 16.34
CA ARG A 135 1.72 -9.00 16.80
C ARG A 135 1.50 -9.01 18.31
N ALA A 136 2.51 -8.63 19.10
CA ALA A 136 2.34 -8.52 20.54
C ALA A 136 1.31 -7.43 20.91
N LYS A 137 1.31 -6.30 20.19
CA LYS A 137 0.35 -5.20 20.39
C LYS A 137 -1.08 -5.58 19.99
N GLU A 138 -1.26 -6.27 18.88
CA GLU A 138 -2.56 -6.82 18.46
C GLU A 138 -3.18 -7.74 19.53
N ARG A 139 -2.36 -8.59 20.17
CA ARG A 139 -2.83 -9.46 21.27
C ARG A 139 -3.33 -8.66 22.47
N LEU A 140 -2.68 -7.54 22.81
CA LEU A 140 -3.13 -6.64 23.87
C LEU A 140 -4.48 -5.99 23.52
N CYS A 141 -4.76 -5.79 22.24
CA CYS A 141 -6.05 -5.32 21.72
C CYS A 141 -7.09 -6.46 21.57
N GLY A 142 -6.76 -7.70 21.97
CA GLY A 142 -7.67 -8.84 21.88
C GLY A 142 -7.79 -9.44 20.48
N ILE A 143 -6.93 -9.09 19.53
CA ILE A 143 -6.83 -9.77 18.23
C ILE A 143 -5.93 -10.98 18.44
N ASP A 144 -6.55 -12.10 18.82
CA ASP A 144 -5.86 -13.36 19.04
C ASP A 144 -5.92 -14.24 17.78
N ALA A 145 -4.77 -14.47 17.16
CA ALA A 145 -4.57 -15.26 15.94
C ALA A 145 -4.66 -16.78 16.15
N GLN A 146 -5.04 -17.26 17.34
CA GLN A 146 -5.24 -18.69 17.61
C GLN A 146 -6.50 -19.28 16.95
N HIS A 147 -7.49 -18.45 16.58
CA HIS A 147 -8.76 -18.93 16.01
C HIS A 147 -9.28 -18.04 14.87
N LEU A 148 -9.05 -18.45 13.61
CA LEU A 148 -9.43 -17.74 12.37
C LEU A 148 -10.80 -17.04 12.43
N VAL A 149 -11.86 -17.77 12.78
CA VAL A 149 -13.23 -17.20 12.82
C VAL A 149 -13.38 -16.18 13.96
N ARG A 150 -12.78 -16.42 15.12
CA ARG A 150 -12.84 -15.46 16.25
C ARG A 150 -12.00 -14.22 15.96
N THR A 151 -10.83 -14.37 15.34
CA THR A 151 -10.00 -13.26 14.87
C THR A 151 -10.79 -12.43 13.84
N PHE A 152 -11.48 -13.08 12.91
CA PHE A 152 -12.30 -12.41 11.90
C PHE A 152 -13.49 -11.67 12.51
N LEU A 153 -14.23 -12.32 13.40
CA LEU A 153 -15.36 -11.70 14.08
C LEU A 153 -14.92 -10.54 14.99
N ARG A 154 -13.77 -10.63 15.66
CA ARG A 154 -13.22 -9.52 16.44
C ARG A 154 -12.70 -8.38 15.57
N ALA A 155 -12.00 -8.68 14.48
CA ALA A 155 -11.62 -7.66 13.50
C ALA A 155 -12.86 -6.94 12.93
N MET A 156 -13.94 -7.68 12.64
CA MET A 156 -15.24 -7.13 12.25
C MET A 156 -15.87 -6.27 13.35
N GLN A 157 -15.79 -6.70 14.62
CA GLN A 157 -16.30 -5.92 15.75
C GLN A 157 -15.52 -4.63 15.98
N ILE A 158 -14.21 -4.61 15.73
CA ILE A 158 -13.34 -3.44 15.92
C ILE A 158 -13.44 -2.48 14.72
N SER A 159 -13.38 -3.01 13.50
CA SER A 159 -13.42 -2.22 12.27
C SER A 159 -14.82 -1.72 11.93
N HIS A 160 -15.85 -2.47 12.33
CA HIS A 160 -17.23 -2.32 11.85
C HIS A 160 -17.35 -2.41 10.31
N SER A 161 -16.37 -3.02 9.64
CA SER A 161 -16.28 -3.05 8.17
C SER A 161 -15.84 -4.42 7.67
N LEU A 162 -16.68 -5.02 6.82
CA LEU A 162 -16.36 -6.28 6.13
C LEU A 162 -15.14 -6.12 5.22
N PHE A 163 -15.05 -4.98 4.52
CA PHE A 163 -13.95 -4.66 3.63
C PHE A 163 -12.62 -4.55 4.40
N GLU A 164 -12.59 -3.81 5.50
CA GLU A 164 -11.37 -3.62 6.30
C GLU A 164 -10.93 -4.91 6.98
N SER A 165 -11.90 -5.71 7.44
CA SER A 165 -11.64 -7.04 7.97
C SER A 165 -11.03 -7.94 6.90
N LEU A 166 -11.69 -8.11 5.75
CA LEU A 166 -11.19 -8.95 4.64
C LEU A 166 -9.79 -8.53 4.15
N LYS A 167 -9.52 -7.22 4.10
CA LYS A 167 -8.19 -6.67 3.78
C LYS A 167 -7.13 -7.11 4.76
N SER A 168 -7.43 -7.08 6.06
CA SER A 168 -6.49 -7.56 7.10
C SER A 168 -6.17 -9.04 6.92
N PHE A 169 -7.16 -9.87 6.58
CA PHE A 169 -6.98 -11.32 6.35
C PHE A 169 -6.19 -11.68 5.08
N SER A 170 -6.09 -10.80 4.09
CA SER A 170 -5.30 -11.05 2.88
C SER A 170 -3.88 -10.46 2.96
N VAL A 171 -3.68 -9.38 3.72
CA VAL A 171 -2.39 -8.68 3.83
C VAL A 171 -1.46 -9.36 4.84
N ASP A 172 -1.97 -9.72 6.02
CA ASP A 172 -1.19 -10.37 7.07
C ASP A 172 -0.44 -11.64 6.60
N PRO A 173 -1.09 -12.59 5.89
CA PRO A 173 -0.41 -13.78 5.42
C PRO A 173 0.62 -13.48 4.33
N ALA A 174 0.36 -12.51 3.46
CA ALA A 174 1.33 -12.10 2.44
C ALA A 174 2.60 -11.52 3.09
N VAL A 175 2.46 -10.68 4.11
CA VAL A 175 3.58 -10.11 4.88
C VAL A 175 4.33 -11.20 5.65
N ALA A 176 3.62 -12.12 6.32
CA ALA A 176 4.24 -13.25 7.00
C ALA A 176 5.01 -14.16 6.01
N TYR A 177 4.45 -14.43 4.83
CA TYR A 177 5.10 -15.21 3.78
C TYR A 177 6.39 -14.53 3.29
N MET A 178 6.33 -13.23 3.00
CA MET A 178 7.49 -12.48 2.52
C MET A 178 8.62 -12.44 3.57
N ARG A 179 8.26 -12.26 4.86
CA ARG A 179 9.22 -12.30 5.98
C ARG A 179 9.92 -13.65 6.10
N LEU A 180 9.17 -14.74 6.00
CA LEU A 180 9.73 -16.09 6.17
C LEU A 180 10.52 -16.52 4.93
N GLY A 181 10.02 -16.23 3.74
CA GLY A 181 10.67 -16.62 2.49
C GLY A 181 11.96 -15.83 2.23
N SER A 182 12.13 -14.66 2.84
CA SER A 182 13.40 -13.93 2.83
C SER A 182 14.46 -14.58 3.73
N GLN A 183 14.06 -15.41 4.71
CA GLN A 183 14.97 -16.10 5.64
C GLN A 183 15.31 -17.54 5.21
N GLU A 184 14.43 -18.22 4.47
CA GLU A 184 14.46 -19.69 4.25
C GLU A 184 14.67 -20.11 2.77
N ASP A 185 15.50 -19.38 2.00
CA ASP A 185 15.88 -19.76 0.63
C ASP A 185 14.71 -20.12 -0.33
N LYS A 186 13.90 -19.10 -0.61
CA LYS A 186 13.02 -18.92 -1.78
C LYS A 186 11.68 -19.67 -1.81
N VAL A 187 11.52 -20.86 -1.21
CA VAL A 187 10.22 -21.54 -1.14
C VAL A 187 10.00 -22.24 0.21
N ILE A 188 9.04 -21.75 0.98
CA ILE A 188 8.70 -22.35 2.27
C ILE A 188 7.90 -23.63 2.04
N SER A 189 8.52 -24.78 2.26
CA SER A 189 7.82 -26.07 2.14
C SER A 189 6.75 -26.24 3.21
N LYS A 190 5.75 -27.11 2.96
CA LYS A 190 4.73 -27.44 3.98
C LYS A 190 5.33 -28.04 5.26
N ALA A 191 6.43 -28.80 5.12
CA ALA A 191 7.15 -29.37 6.25
C ALA A 191 7.84 -28.27 7.08
N ALA A 192 8.49 -27.30 6.41
CA ALA A 192 9.09 -26.14 7.06
C ALA A 192 8.04 -25.29 7.79
N LEU A 193 6.87 -25.02 7.18
CA LEU A 193 5.77 -24.36 7.87
C LEU A 193 5.30 -25.13 9.12
N GLY A 194 5.26 -26.47 9.05
CA GLY A 194 4.92 -27.33 10.19
C GLY A 194 5.92 -27.17 11.34
N ASP A 195 7.22 -27.19 11.04
CA ASP A 195 8.28 -27.00 12.04
C ASP A 195 8.24 -25.60 12.66
N LEU A 196 8.07 -24.55 11.85
CA LEU A 196 7.91 -23.17 12.33
C LEU A 196 6.71 -23.03 13.27
N TYR A 197 5.59 -23.68 12.95
CA TYR A 197 4.40 -23.69 13.81
C TYR A 197 4.65 -24.43 15.12
N LEU A 198 5.26 -25.62 15.07
CA LEU A 198 5.60 -26.42 16.26
C LEU A 198 6.59 -25.70 17.19
N ARG A 199 7.50 -24.90 16.63
CA ARG A 199 8.45 -24.05 17.38
C ARG A 199 7.86 -22.71 17.82
N ALA A 200 6.55 -22.49 17.62
CA ALA A 200 5.85 -21.24 17.92
C ALA A 200 6.47 -20.00 17.25
N LYS A 201 7.12 -20.16 16.09
CA LYS A 201 7.68 -19.07 15.27
C LYS A 201 6.64 -18.42 14.36
N ILE A 202 5.54 -19.12 14.13
CA ILE A 202 4.32 -18.64 13.48
C ILE A 202 3.11 -19.13 14.28
N ASN A 203 2.01 -18.40 14.20
CA ASN A 203 0.75 -18.79 14.85
C ASN A 203 -0.12 -19.69 13.95
N TYR A 204 -1.24 -20.17 14.49
CA TYR A 204 -2.15 -21.07 13.78
C TYR A 204 -2.76 -20.42 12.51
N LEU A 205 -3.13 -19.14 12.60
CA LEU A 205 -3.69 -18.38 11.49
C LEU A 205 -2.68 -18.26 10.34
N GLU A 206 -1.45 -17.86 10.65
CA GLU A 206 -0.34 -17.81 9.71
C GLU A 206 -0.10 -19.19 9.10
N TYR A 207 0.02 -20.24 9.91
CA TYR A 207 0.19 -21.61 9.40
C TYR A 207 -0.93 -22.01 8.41
N LYS A 208 -2.20 -21.76 8.76
CA LYS A 208 -3.34 -22.15 7.92
C LYS A 208 -3.42 -21.36 6.62
N ILE A 209 -3.17 -20.05 6.66
CA ILE A 209 -3.26 -19.22 5.45
C ILE A 209 -1.99 -19.32 4.60
N LEU A 210 -0.83 -19.66 5.18
CA LEU A 210 0.40 -19.92 4.44
C LEU A 210 0.45 -21.33 3.81
N CYS A 211 -0.37 -22.27 4.28
CA CYS A 211 -0.43 -23.63 3.71
C CYS A 211 -0.70 -23.65 2.19
N PRO A 212 -1.65 -22.87 1.63
CA PRO A 212 -1.80 -22.69 0.19
C PRO A 212 -0.55 -22.10 -0.49
N ALA A 213 0.10 -21.11 0.14
CA ALA A 213 1.32 -20.48 -0.36
C ALA A 213 2.51 -21.46 -0.40
N ALA A 214 2.57 -22.46 0.47
CA ALA A 214 3.59 -23.52 0.39
C ALA A 214 3.48 -24.40 -0.87
N ARG A 215 2.33 -24.39 -1.57
CA ARG A 215 2.16 -25.09 -2.85
C ARG A 215 2.42 -24.19 -4.05
N LYS A 216 1.93 -22.94 -3.98
CA LYS A 216 1.91 -22.00 -5.12
C LYS A 216 3.01 -20.93 -5.07
N GLY A 217 3.77 -20.85 -3.98
CA GLY A 217 4.77 -19.81 -3.74
C GLY A 217 4.19 -18.40 -3.76
N LEU A 218 4.99 -17.43 -4.25
CA LEU A 218 4.56 -16.03 -4.40
C LEU A 218 3.44 -15.83 -5.44
N ALA A 219 3.14 -16.82 -6.29
CA ALA A 219 1.95 -16.74 -7.16
C ALA A 219 0.66 -16.64 -6.33
N HIS A 220 0.62 -17.23 -5.12
CA HIS A 220 -0.51 -17.07 -4.21
C HIS A 220 -0.67 -15.62 -3.71
N VAL A 221 0.41 -14.84 -3.63
CA VAL A 221 0.33 -13.42 -3.23
C VAL A 221 -0.31 -12.57 -4.34
N LEU A 222 -0.07 -12.91 -5.61
CA LEU A 222 -0.75 -12.29 -6.76
C LEU A 222 -2.25 -12.63 -6.77
N GLU A 223 -2.59 -13.87 -6.46
CA GLU A 223 -3.97 -14.32 -6.28
C GLU A 223 -4.72 -13.51 -5.19
N LEU A 224 -4.09 -13.30 -4.02
CA LEU A 224 -4.64 -12.45 -2.95
C LEU A 224 -4.74 -10.97 -3.36
N LEU A 225 -3.78 -10.49 -4.17
CA LEU A 225 -3.82 -9.14 -4.73
C LEU A 225 -5.01 -8.97 -5.68
N GLN A 226 -5.27 -9.95 -6.54
CA GLN A 226 -6.41 -9.94 -7.47
C GLN A 226 -7.74 -9.87 -6.71
N LEU A 227 -7.91 -10.70 -5.68
CA LEU A 227 -9.07 -10.60 -4.78
C LEU A 227 -9.23 -9.19 -4.20
N ASN A 228 -8.12 -8.62 -3.72
CA ASN A 228 -8.14 -7.30 -3.12
C ASN A 228 -8.55 -6.19 -4.08
N ILE A 229 -8.06 -6.25 -5.33
CA ILE A 229 -8.42 -5.31 -6.39
C ILE A 229 -9.89 -5.51 -6.78
N TYR A 230 -10.31 -6.77 -6.90
CA TYR A 230 -11.66 -7.08 -7.36
C TYR A 230 -12.72 -6.67 -6.33
N GLU A 231 -12.50 -6.94 -5.05
CA GLU A 231 -13.33 -6.49 -3.95
C GLU A 231 -13.50 -4.96 -3.94
N ALA A 232 -12.39 -4.22 -4.08
CA ALA A 232 -12.44 -2.76 -4.15
C ALA A 232 -13.22 -2.28 -5.39
N GLY A 233 -13.04 -2.93 -6.54
CA GLY A 233 -13.80 -2.65 -7.75
C GLY A 233 -15.31 -2.91 -7.59
N ILE A 234 -15.72 -3.92 -6.82
CA ILE A 234 -17.14 -4.16 -6.50
C ILE A 234 -17.69 -3.03 -5.64
N SER A 235 -16.96 -2.63 -4.59
CA SER A 235 -17.37 -1.49 -3.75
C SER A 235 -17.55 -0.22 -4.58
N GLU A 236 -16.61 0.09 -5.47
CA GLU A 236 -16.72 1.23 -6.38
C GLU A 236 -17.93 1.12 -7.31
N PHE A 237 -18.19 -0.08 -7.84
CA PHE A 237 -19.33 -0.32 -8.73
C PHE A 237 -20.67 -0.11 -8.02
N GLU A 238 -20.82 -0.67 -6.82
CA GLU A 238 -22.03 -0.58 -5.99
C GLU A 238 -22.29 0.85 -5.51
N ASN A 239 -21.24 1.61 -5.21
CA ASN A 239 -21.33 3.02 -4.81
C ASN A 239 -21.54 3.99 -6.00
N GLY A 240 -21.85 3.47 -7.19
CA GLY A 240 -22.16 4.26 -8.38
C GLY A 240 -20.95 4.80 -9.13
N TYR A 241 -19.73 4.39 -8.76
CA TYR A 241 -18.48 4.79 -9.39
C TYR A 241 -18.03 3.84 -10.50
N LYS A 242 -18.95 3.48 -11.41
CA LYS A 242 -18.71 2.52 -12.52
C LYS A 242 -17.50 2.83 -13.41
N THR A 243 -17.03 4.09 -13.43
CA THR A 243 -15.84 4.47 -14.19
C THR A 243 -14.55 4.06 -13.47
N LYS A 244 -14.53 4.06 -12.13
CA LYS A 244 -13.37 3.65 -11.32
C LYS A 244 -13.12 2.15 -11.40
N SER A 245 -14.21 1.37 -11.31
CA SER A 245 -14.16 -0.10 -11.33
C SER A 245 -13.64 -0.69 -12.65
N ILE A 246 -13.57 0.10 -13.73
CA ILE A 246 -12.90 -0.30 -14.99
C ILE A 246 -11.40 -0.47 -14.78
N SER A 247 -10.75 0.42 -14.02
CA SER A 247 -9.32 0.28 -13.72
C SER A 247 -9.06 -0.94 -12.85
N ALA A 248 -9.91 -1.18 -11.83
CA ALA A 248 -9.84 -2.39 -11.01
C ALA A 248 -10.03 -3.68 -11.83
N PHE A 249 -10.92 -3.64 -12.83
CA PHE A 249 -11.12 -4.74 -13.77
C PHE A 249 -9.88 -5.01 -14.60
N GLU A 250 -9.36 -3.98 -15.29
CA GLU A 250 -8.19 -4.13 -16.16
C GLU A 250 -6.95 -4.61 -15.39
N LEU A 251 -6.69 -4.04 -14.21
CA LEU A 251 -5.57 -4.46 -13.36
C LEU A 251 -5.66 -5.95 -12.98
N ASN A 252 -6.87 -6.48 -12.83
CA ASN A 252 -7.12 -7.91 -12.56
C ASN A 252 -6.94 -8.79 -13.79
N GLU A 253 -7.49 -8.37 -14.93
CA GLU A 253 -7.40 -9.12 -16.18
C GLU A 253 -5.95 -9.23 -16.64
N ASP A 254 -5.17 -8.14 -16.53
CA ASP A 254 -3.76 -8.14 -16.89
C ASP A 254 -2.94 -9.19 -16.10
N ILE A 255 -3.16 -9.30 -14.78
CA ILE A 255 -2.53 -10.36 -13.97
C ILE A 255 -2.99 -11.74 -14.43
N SER A 256 -4.30 -11.89 -14.74
CA SER A 256 -4.89 -13.17 -15.15
C SER A 256 -4.39 -13.64 -16.51
N VAL A 257 -4.09 -12.72 -17.44
CA VAL A 257 -3.62 -13.05 -18.78
C VAL A 257 -2.11 -13.27 -18.82
N ARG A 258 -1.34 -12.39 -18.19
CA ARG A 258 0.14 -12.44 -18.26
C ARG A 258 0.76 -13.43 -17.29
N HIS A 259 0.06 -13.79 -16.21
CA HIS A 259 0.58 -14.62 -15.12
C HIS A 259 1.99 -14.18 -14.67
N PRO A 260 2.12 -12.98 -14.08
CA PRO A 260 3.41 -12.41 -13.70
C PRO A 260 4.26 -13.40 -12.91
N ARG A 261 5.53 -13.54 -13.31
CA ARG A 261 6.49 -14.33 -12.54
C ARG A 261 6.71 -13.66 -11.18
N ALA A 262 6.79 -14.47 -10.13
CA ALA A 262 7.08 -14.00 -8.79
C ALA A 262 8.14 -14.88 -8.15
N GLY A 263 9.05 -14.27 -7.38
CA GLY A 263 10.20 -14.96 -6.80
C GLY A 263 10.88 -14.14 -5.71
N PHE A 264 11.91 -14.72 -5.11
CA PHE A 264 12.81 -13.98 -4.21
C PHE A 264 14.12 -13.71 -4.93
N GLN A 265 14.59 -12.47 -4.87
CA GLN A 265 15.82 -12.01 -5.52
C GLN A 265 16.68 -11.23 -4.54
N GLU A 266 18.00 -11.42 -4.61
CA GLU A 266 18.94 -10.61 -3.85
C GLU A 266 19.05 -9.22 -4.47
N LYS A 267 18.51 -8.22 -3.78
CA LYS A 267 18.54 -6.83 -4.24
C LYS A 267 18.30 -5.83 -3.12
N GLN A 268 18.83 -4.62 -3.30
CA GLN A 268 18.39 -3.47 -2.51
C GLN A 268 17.02 -3.00 -2.99
N VAL A 269 16.19 -2.59 -2.05
CA VAL A 269 14.85 -2.06 -2.28
C VAL A 269 14.87 -0.59 -1.90
N LEU A 270 15.39 0.23 -2.80
CA LEU A 270 15.55 1.67 -2.63
C LEU A 270 14.80 2.42 -3.74
N PRO A 271 14.40 3.68 -3.51
CA PRO A 271 13.77 4.47 -4.57
C PRO A 271 14.77 4.74 -5.71
N VAL A 272 14.32 4.60 -6.96
CA VAL A 272 15.20 4.62 -8.16
C VAL A 272 15.96 5.93 -8.36
N HIS A 273 15.30 7.06 -8.07
CA HIS A 273 15.84 8.40 -8.31
C HIS A 273 16.27 9.10 -7.01
N ALA A 274 16.06 8.48 -5.85
CA ALA A 274 16.35 9.11 -4.57
C ALA A 274 17.79 8.89 -4.14
N LYS A 275 18.37 9.91 -3.50
CA LYS A 275 19.66 9.82 -2.81
C LYS A 275 19.51 10.39 -1.41
N SER A 276 19.86 9.62 -0.40
CA SER A 276 19.89 10.11 0.98
C SER A 276 20.85 9.27 1.83
N ASN A 277 21.48 9.89 2.82
CA ASN A 277 22.31 9.21 3.80
C ASN A 277 21.54 8.12 4.56
N PHE A 278 20.21 8.26 4.68
CA PHE A 278 19.36 7.25 5.29
C PHE A 278 19.36 5.95 4.47
N TYR A 279 19.17 6.03 3.15
CA TYR A 279 19.17 4.83 2.29
C TYR A 279 20.49 4.10 2.32
N ASP A 280 21.61 4.84 2.30
CA ASP A 280 22.95 4.26 2.43
C ASP A 280 23.12 3.54 3.77
N SER A 281 22.51 4.06 4.84
CA SER A 281 22.61 3.46 6.18
C SER A 281 21.82 2.16 6.36
N ILE A 282 20.79 1.92 5.53
CA ILE A 282 19.93 0.73 5.62
C ILE A 282 20.23 -0.33 4.57
N ALA A 283 21.09 -0.03 3.59
CA ALA A 283 21.47 -0.98 2.55
C ALA A 283 22.24 -2.17 3.15
N THR A 284 21.88 -3.40 2.77
CA THR A 284 22.53 -4.62 3.29
C THR A 284 22.90 -5.60 2.19
N ASN A 285 24.12 -6.13 2.21
CA ASN A 285 24.53 -7.13 1.22
C ASN A 285 23.70 -8.41 1.35
N GLY A 286 23.32 -9.01 0.21
CA GLY A 286 22.56 -10.27 0.19
C GLY A 286 21.10 -10.13 0.64
N ASN A 287 20.51 -8.93 0.57
CA ASN A 287 19.10 -8.74 0.93
C ASN A 287 18.16 -9.48 -0.03
N LEU A 288 17.62 -10.62 0.42
CA LEU A 288 16.64 -11.39 -0.33
C LEU A 288 15.24 -10.76 -0.20
N PHE A 289 14.65 -10.31 -1.30
CA PHE A 289 13.34 -9.63 -1.29
C PHE A 289 12.36 -10.24 -2.30
N ALA A 290 11.06 -10.16 -1.99
CA ALA A 290 10.00 -10.67 -2.85
C ALA A 290 9.76 -9.76 -4.06
N THR A 291 9.91 -10.31 -5.26
CA THR A 291 9.73 -9.62 -6.54
C THR A 291 8.58 -10.18 -7.35
N PHE A 292 7.92 -9.31 -8.11
CA PHE A 292 6.74 -9.59 -8.91
C PHE A 292 6.82 -8.86 -10.25
N HIS A 293 6.98 -9.59 -11.36
CA HIS A 293 7.27 -9.02 -12.68
C HIS A 293 6.06 -8.34 -13.35
N LEU A 294 5.68 -7.17 -12.83
CA LEU A 294 4.65 -6.29 -13.34
C LEU A 294 5.27 -5.14 -14.14
N THR A 295 4.52 -4.57 -15.08
CA THR A 295 4.99 -3.44 -15.89
C THR A 295 4.86 -2.12 -15.12
N GLN A 296 5.66 -1.12 -15.50
CA GLN A 296 5.56 0.22 -14.91
C GLN A 296 4.19 0.87 -15.17
N GLN A 297 3.55 0.54 -16.29
CA GLN A 297 2.21 1.02 -16.63
C GLN A 297 1.18 0.43 -15.66
N TRP A 298 1.30 -0.86 -15.34
CA TRP A 298 0.44 -1.50 -14.35
C TRP A 298 0.63 -0.87 -12.96
N THR A 299 1.88 -0.69 -12.51
CA THR A 299 2.16 -0.12 -11.18
C THR A 299 1.72 1.35 -11.08
N SER A 300 1.89 2.13 -12.15
CA SER A 300 1.39 3.50 -12.21
C SER A 300 -0.13 3.56 -12.16
N LEU A 301 -0.83 2.77 -12.98
CA LEU A 301 -2.28 2.71 -12.98
C LEU A 301 -2.81 2.25 -11.62
N TYR A 302 -2.20 1.22 -11.02
CA TYR A 302 -2.55 0.75 -9.70
C TYR A 302 -2.43 1.85 -8.65
N THR A 303 -1.30 2.56 -8.64
CA THR A 303 -1.03 3.64 -7.68
C THR A 303 -2.08 4.74 -7.80
N SER A 304 -2.33 5.22 -9.02
CA SER A 304 -3.31 6.28 -9.30
C SER A 304 -4.75 5.84 -9.02
N TRP A 305 -5.11 4.59 -9.34
CA TRP A 305 -6.41 4.01 -8.99
C TRP A 305 -6.57 3.89 -7.47
N ASN A 306 -5.56 3.42 -6.74
CA ASN A 306 -5.64 3.27 -5.30
C ASN A 306 -5.74 4.63 -4.58
N MET A 307 -5.09 5.68 -5.10
CA MET A 307 -5.26 7.05 -4.58
C MET A 307 -6.71 7.54 -4.75
N ALA A 308 -7.30 7.35 -5.93
CA ALA A 308 -8.70 7.71 -6.18
C ALA A 308 -9.66 6.91 -5.29
N PHE A 309 -9.42 5.62 -5.09
CA PHE A 309 -10.19 4.76 -4.20
C PHE A 309 -10.10 5.24 -2.75
N VAL A 310 -8.89 5.38 -2.21
CA VAL A 310 -8.66 5.82 -0.82
C VAL A 310 -9.33 7.16 -0.55
N LEU A 311 -9.17 8.13 -1.45
CA LEU A 311 -9.74 9.47 -1.28
C LEU A 311 -11.28 9.46 -1.18
N SER A 312 -11.95 8.52 -1.84
CA SER A 312 -13.42 8.50 -1.91
C SER A 312 -14.09 7.57 -0.93
N GLU A 313 -13.49 6.41 -0.68
CA GLU A 313 -14.14 5.30 0.02
C GLU A 313 -13.61 5.11 1.45
N ILE A 314 -12.47 5.71 1.80
CA ILE A 314 -11.76 5.43 3.06
C ILE A 314 -11.60 6.73 3.86
N ASP A 315 -11.93 6.68 5.16
CA ASP A 315 -11.64 7.76 6.09
C ASP A 315 -10.22 7.62 6.69
N ASN A 316 -9.84 8.46 7.64
CA ASN A 316 -8.50 8.53 8.22
C ASN A 316 -7.42 8.76 7.16
N LEU A 317 -7.68 9.69 6.23
CA LEU A 317 -6.78 10.00 5.13
C LEU A 317 -5.39 10.44 5.61
N ASP A 318 -5.30 11.03 6.81
CA ASP A 318 -4.05 11.43 7.45
C ASP A 318 -3.09 10.25 7.70
N ILE A 319 -3.59 9.02 7.82
CA ILE A 319 -2.77 7.80 7.96
C ILE A 319 -2.85 6.86 6.76
N VAL A 320 -3.99 6.82 6.05
CA VAL A 320 -4.19 5.87 4.94
C VAL A 320 -3.58 6.36 3.63
N PHE A 321 -3.65 7.65 3.34
CA PHE A 321 -3.10 8.21 2.10
C PHE A 321 -1.56 8.15 2.04
N PRO A 322 -0.80 8.45 3.13
CA PRO A 322 0.65 8.38 3.18
C PRO A 322 1.29 7.12 2.60
N LYS A 323 0.69 5.93 2.81
CA LYS A 323 1.23 4.66 2.32
C LYS A 323 1.42 4.60 0.81
N LEU A 324 0.74 5.48 0.06
CA LEU A 324 0.79 5.57 -1.40
C LEU A 324 1.85 6.52 -1.92
N LEU A 325 2.41 7.35 -1.03
CA LEU A 325 3.33 8.43 -1.37
C LEU A 325 4.74 8.21 -0.83
N ILE A 326 4.98 7.19 0.00
CA ILE A 326 6.33 6.93 0.52
C ILE A 326 7.31 6.70 -0.65
N PRO A 327 8.47 7.39 -0.71
CA PRO A 327 9.45 7.28 -1.80
C PRO A 327 9.79 5.86 -2.23
N THR A 328 10.07 4.95 -1.29
CA THR A 328 10.44 3.57 -1.59
C THR A 328 9.34 2.87 -2.39
N LEU A 329 8.07 3.24 -2.21
CA LEU A 329 6.95 2.70 -2.99
C LEU A 329 6.72 3.45 -4.30
N ILE A 330 6.50 4.77 -4.23
CA ILE A 330 6.08 5.56 -5.40
C ILE A 330 7.18 5.62 -6.46
N ASP A 331 8.45 5.48 -6.05
CA ASP A 331 9.59 5.39 -6.94
C ASP A 331 10.22 3.99 -7.00
N ALA A 332 9.48 2.94 -6.62
CA ALA A 332 9.95 1.57 -6.71
C ALA A 332 10.28 1.18 -8.16
N GLU A 333 11.23 0.26 -8.34
CA GLU A 333 11.22 -0.60 -9.52
C GLU A 333 9.92 -1.40 -9.56
N SER A 334 9.36 -1.62 -10.75
CA SER A 334 8.06 -2.29 -10.88
C SER A 334 8.05 -3.68 -10.25
N ASP A 335 9.18 -4.38 -10.31
CA ASP A 335 9.36 -5.70 -9.70
C ASP A 335 9.25 -5.70 -8.16
N ASN A 336 9.60 -4.59 -7.50
CA ASN A 336 9.58 -4.50 -6.04
C ASN A 336 8.22 -4.00 -5.51
N PHE A 337 7.43 -3.37 -6.38
CA PHE A 337 6.26 -2.58 -6.02
C PHE A 337 5.28 -3.32 -5.11
N ILE A 338 4.92 -4.56 -5.45
CA ILE A 338 3.95 -5.35 -4.69
C ILE A 338 4.47 -5.71 -3.29
N GLY A 339 5.74 -6.11 -3.18
CA GLY A 339 6.33 -6.45 -1.88
C GLY A 339 6.31 -5.25 -0.92
N ILE A 340 6.79 -4.09 -1.40
CA ILE A 340 6.80 -2.84 -0.64
C ILE A 340 5.38 -2.43 -0.26
N ARG A 341 4.45 -2.51 -1.22
CA ARG A 341 3.04 -2.14 -1.04
C ARG A 341 2.36 -2.97 0.04
N TYR A 342 2.64 -4.27 0.12
CA TYR A 342 2.08 -5.11 1.18
C TYR A 342 2.62 -4.73 2.55
N ILE A 343 3.92 -4.41 2.67
CA ILE A 343 4.53 -3.97 3.94
C ILE A 343 3.93 -2.62 4.38
N SER A 344 3.89 -1.63 3.50
CA SER A 344 3.34 -0.31 3.86
C SER A 344 1.84 -0.38 4.19
N LEU A 345 1.07 -1.15 3.42
CA LEU A 345 -0.35 -1.37 3.69
C LEU A 345 -0.57 -2.07 5.03
N TRP A 346 0.26 -3.06 5.37
CA TRP A 346 0.16 -3.78 6.64
C TRP A 346 0.39 -2.87 7.85
N LEU A 347 1.42 -2.02 7.80
CA LEU A 347 1.67 -1.00 8.84
C LEU A 347 0.47 -0.04 8.99
N THR A 348 -0.08 0.43 7.87
CA THR A 348 -1.25 1.32 7.88
C THR A 348 -2.50 0.65 8.44
N ILE A 349 -2.80 -0.59 8.05
CA ILE A 349 -3.99 -1.33 8.54
C ILE A 349 -3.89 -1.51 10.06
N ASN A 350 -2.72 -1.91 10.57
CA ASN A 350 -2.50 -2.06 12.00
C ASN A 350 -2.69 -0.74 12.76
N THR A 351 -2.13 0.35 12.23
CA THR A 351 -2.30 1.69 12.80
C THR A 351 -3.78 2.10 12.86
N PHE A 352 -4.53 1.82 11.78
CA PHE A 352 -5.96 2.09 11.72
C PHE A 352 -6.73 1.29 12.78
N VAL A 353 -6.41 -0.01 12.94
CA VAL A 353 -7.00 -0.87 13.97
C VAL A 353 -6.71 -0.34 15.36
N PHE A 354 -5.47 0.06 15.65
CA PHE A 354 -5.10 0.62 16.96
C PHE A 354 -5.83 1.93 17.25
N ARG A 355 -5.99 2.82 16.27
CA ARG A 355 -6.81 4.04 16.42
C ARG A 355 -8.27 3.72 16.75
N LYS A 356 -8.86 2.68 16.15
CA LYS A 356 -10.22 2.25 16.48
C LYS A 356 -10.32 1.73 17.91
N VAL A 357 -9.35 0.95 18.37
CA VAL A 357 -9.27 0.47 19.76
C VAL A 357 -9.15 1.64 20.74
N ASP A 358 -8.35 2.66 20.40
CA ASP A 358 -8.15 3.86 21.21
C ASP A 358 -9.31 4.87 21.10
N ALA A 359 -10.33 4.59 20.28
CA ALA A 359 -11.41 5.51 19.95
C ALA A 359 -10.92 6.88 19.44
N THR A 360 -9.77 6.92 18.75
CA THR A 360 -9.23 8.14 18.15
C THR A 360 -10.20 8.69 17.11
N PRO A 361 -10.53 9.99 17.15
CA PRO A 361 -11.44 10.60 16.17
C PRO A 361 -11.04 10.30 14.73
N CYS A 362 -12.05 10.06 13.91
CA CYS A 362 -11.87 9.75 12.51
C CYS A 362 -11.60 11.02 11.71
N VAL A 363 -10.54 11.05 10.92
CA VAL A 363 -10.25 12.17 10.02
C VAL A 363 -11.02 11.95 8.72
N LEU A 364 -12.02 12.80 8.45
CA LEU A 364 -12.81 12.71 7.24
C LEU A 364 -12.04 13.25 6.02
N GLY A 365 -12.40 12.75 4.84
CA GLY A 365 -11.91 13.28 3.58
C GLY A 365 -12.49 14.67 3.24
N PRO A 366 -11.95 15.35 2.21
CA PRO A 366 -12.41 16.68 1.82
C PRO A 366 -13.87 16.65 1.33
N GLU A 367 -14.56 17.78 1.43
CA GLU A 367 -15.99 17.88 1.08
C GLU A 367 -16.25 17.48 -0.38
N ASN A 368 -15.33 17.83 -1.27
CA ASN A 368 -15.38 17.54 -2.70
C ASN A 368 -15.02 16.08 -3.07
N LYS A 369 -14.79 15.17 -2.10
CA LYS A 369 -14.24 13.82 -2.34
C LYS A 369 -14.92 13.05 -3.47
N LYS A 370 -16.24 13.21 -3.63
CA LYS A 370 -17.00 12.54 -4.71
C LYS A 370 -16.65 13.09 -6.10
N GLU A 371 -16.64 14.41 -6.26
CA GLU A 371 -16.29 15.06 -7.54
C GLU A 371 -14.83 14.80 -7.90
N THR A 372 -13.95 14.96 -6.90
CA THR A 372 -12.51 14.72 -7.02
C THR A 372 -12.22 13.30 -7.51
N ALA A 373 -12.82 12.29 -6.87
CA ALA A 373 -12.61 10.91 -7.25
C ALA A 373 -13.25 10.56 -8.60
N GLN A 374 -14.33 11.20 -9.02
CA GLN A 374 -14.91 11.00 -10.36
C GLN A 374 -14.02 11.57 -11.46
N ALA A 375 -13.40 12.74 -11.24
CA ALA A 375 -12.45 13.29 -12.19
C ALA A 375 -11.19 12.42 -12.29
N TRP A 376 -10.66 11.98 -11.15
CA TRP A 376 -9.52 11.07 -11.12
C TRP A 376 -9.85 9.74 -11.82
N ALA A 377 -11.06 9.21 -11.64
CA ALA A 377 -11.52 7.99 -12.32
C ALA A 377 -11.52 8.13 -13.85
N LYS A 378 -11.93 9.28 -14.37
CA LYS A 378 -11.94 9.54 -15.83
C LYS A 378 -10.53 9.51 -16.40
N ILE A 379 -9.56 10.05 -15.66
CA ILE A 379 -8.14 9.98 -16.02
C ILE A 379 -7.69 8.52 -15.96
N ASN A 380 -7.93 7.80 -14.86
CA ASN A 380 -7.54 6.40 -14.71
C ASN A 380 -8.14 5.47 -15.78
N LYS A 381 -9.36 5.77 -16.26
CA LYS A 381 -9.99 5.01 -17.36
C LYS A 381 -9.20 5.10 -18.66
N LYS A 382 -8.64 6.26 -18.99
CA LYS A 382 -7.76 6.43 -20.17
C LYS A 382 -6.56 5.48 -20.05
N TYR A 383 -5.88 5.49 -18.90
CA TYR A 383 -4.71 4.64 -18.65
C TYR A 383 -5.05 3.14 -18.58
N ALA A 384 -6.25 2.77 -18.09
CA ALA A 384 -6.73 1.38 -18.16
C ALA A 384 -6.90 0.91 -19.61
N PHE A 385 -7.47 1.74 -20.50
CA PHE A 385 -7.59 1.39 -21.91
C PHE A 385 -6.23 1.30 -22.62
N GLU A 386 -5.29 2.17 -22.27
CA GLU A 386 -3.92 2.10 -22.79
C GLU A 386 -3.20 0.82 -22.33
N LEU A 387 -3.38 0.41 -21.08
CA LEU A 387 -2.85 -0.85 -20.55
C LEU A 387 -3.44 -2.05 -21.29
N ALA A 388 -4.76 -2.11 -21.43
CA ALA A 388 -5.47 -3.18 -22.14
C ALA A 388 -4.98 -3.33 -23.60
N GLN A 389 -4.84 -2.21 -24.29
CA GLN A 389 -4.39 -2.23 -25.69
C GLN A 389 -2.95 -2.74 -25.83
N ARG A 390 -2.08 -2.39 -24.88
CA ARG A 390 -0.65 -2.72 -24.92
C ARG A 390 -0.37 -4.14 -24.44
N GLU A 391 -0.92 -4.52 -23.29
CA GLU A 391 -0.53 -5.73 -22.55
C GLU A 391 -1.42 -6.93 -22.90
N THR A 392 -2.70 -6.71 -23.15
CA THR A 392 -3.67 -7.78 -23.44
C THR A 392 -4.19 -7.76 -24.88
N HIS A 393 -3.75 -6.77 -25.68
CA HIS A 393 -4.21 -6.51 -27.05
C HIS A 393 -5.74 -6.37 -27.17
N GLU A 394 -6.40 -5.98 -26.08
CA GLU A 394 -7.83 -5.74 -26.06
C GLU A 394 -8.16 -4.31 -26.50
N ASN A 395 -9.17 -4.18 -27.36
CA ASN A 395 -9.73 -2.87 -27.68
C ASN A 395 -10.78 -2.45 -26.64
N SER A 396 -11.10 -1.16 -26.61
CA SER A 396 -12.04 -0.59 -25.64
C SER A 396 -13.44 -1.23 -25.66
N ARG A 397 -13.93 -1.69 -26.82
CA ARG A 397 -15.24 -2.37 -26.92
C ARG A 397 -15.22 -3.72 -26.23
N ARG A 398 -14.18 -4.52 -26.49
CA ARG A 398 -14.00 -5.85 -25.89
C ARG A 398 -13.82 -5.76 -24.38
N LEU A 399 -12.97 -4.84 -23.94
CA LEU A 399 -12.75 -4.61 -22.51
C LEU A 399 -14.06 -4.23 -21.79
N MET A 400 -14.81 -3.29 -22.36
CA MET A 400 -16.10 -2.91 -21.80
C MET A 400 -17.10 -4.07 -21.79
N ALA A 401 -17.12 -4.93 -22.82
CA ALA A 401 -18.00 -6.10 -22.83
C ALA A 401 -17.65 -7.10 -21.70
N HIS A 402 -16.37 -7.38 -21.50
CA HIS A 402 -15.92 -8.23 -20.39
C HIS A 402 -16.21 -7.62 -19.02
N TYR A 403 -15.94 -6.33 -18.86
CA TYR A 403 -16.28 -5.57 -17.67
C TYR A 403 -17.77 -5.68 -17.32
N HIS A 404 -18.67 -5.41 -18.27
CA HIS A 404 -20.11 -5.52 -18.04
C HIS A 404 -20.52 -6.95 -17.66
N LYS A 405 -19.94 -7.96 -18.30
CA LYS A 405 -20.19 -9.37 -17.95
C LYS A 405 -19.76 -9.65 -16.51
N MET A 406 -18.58 -9.19 -16.11
CA MET A 406 -18.03 -9.44 -14.78
C MET A 406 -18.81 -8.72 -13.67
N PHE A 407 -19.21 -7.47 -13.90
CA PHE A 407 -19.97 -6.66 -12.92
C PHE A 407 -21.49 -6.78 -13.05
N SER A 408 -22.01 -7.64 -13.94
CA SER A 408 -23.44 -7.97 -13.99
C SER A 408 -23.92 -8.79 -12.78
N ARG A 409 -23.01 -9.56 -12.16
CA ARG A 409 -23.26 -10.40 -10.98
C ARG A 409 -22.03 -10.39 -10.05
N PRO A 410 -21.67 -9.23 -9.49
CA PRO A 410 -20.37 -9.00 -8.86
C PRO A 410 -20.13 -9.93 -7.66
N ILE A 411 -21.10 -10.05 -6.74
CA ILE A 411 -21.00 -10.91 -5.55
C ILE A 411 -20.86 -12.38 -5.94
N ARG A 412 -21.64 -12.88 -6.91
CA ARG A 412 -21.55 -14.28 -7.36
C ARG A 412 -20.17 -14.58 -7.96
N ASN A 413 -19.64 -13.65 -8.74
CA ASN A 413 -18.32 -13.80 -9.37
C ASN A 413 -17.20 -13.73 -8.32
N PHE A 414 -17.34 -12.86 -7.32
CA PHE A 414 -16.43 -12.79 -6.17
C PHE A 414 -16.41 -14.09 -5.37
N LEU A 415 -17.59 -14.63 -5.03
CA LEU A 415 -17.69 -15.91 -4.32
C LEU A 415 -17.09 -17.08 -5.12
N ARG A 416 -17.19 -17.05 -6.46
CA ARG A 416 -16.53 -18.05 -7.33
C ARG A 416 -15.01 -17.96 -7.24
N LEU A 417 -14.46 -16.74 -7.25
CA LEU A 417 -13.04 -16.50 -7.04
C LEU A 417 -12.62 -16.98 -5.65
N LEU A 418 -13.32 -16.56 -4.59
CA LEU A 418 -13.06 -16.96 -3.21
C LEU A 418 -13.07 -18.49 -3.02
N LYS A 419 -14.03 -19.19 -3.63
CA LYS A 419 -14.10 -20.66 -3.57
C LYS A 419 -12.85 -21.32 -4.17
N HIS A 420 -12.31 -20.77 -5.26
CA HIS A 420 -11.07 -21.27 -5.87
C HIS A 420 -9.84 -21.05 -4.97
N PHE A 421 -9.85 -20.00 -4.14
CA PHE A 421 -8.75 -19.72 -3.21
C PHE A 421 -8.79 -20.54 -1.93
N LEU A 422 -9.99 -20.91 -1.47
CA LEU A 422 -10.17 -21.71 -0.25
C LEU A 422 -10.10 -23.23 -0.49
N SER A 423 -10.13 -23.67 -1.75
CA SER A 423 -9.93 -25.07 -2.17
C SER A 423 -8.46 -25.36 -2.47
#